data_AF-A0A371FLG9-F1
#
_entry.id   AF-A0A371FLG9-F1
#
_cell.length_a   1.000
_cell.length_b   1.000
_cell.length_c   1.000
_cell.angle_alpha   90.00
_cell.angle_beta   90.00
_cell.angle_gamma   90.00
#
_symmetry.space_group_name_H-M   'P 1'
#
loop_
_entity.id
_entity.type
_entity.pdbx_description
1 polymer ?
#
loop_
_entity_poly.entity_id
_entity_poly.type
_entity_poly.pdbx_seq_one_letter_code
_entity_poly.pdbx_strand_id
1 'polypeptide(L)'
;MVNRTGFTAAKTEQRLTLCSGALSGFHLLVVRFCAKFVDLRNVCYENSIDASVLFFGVAKMYTSRKKIHKDKDAEPTEFEESVGQALFDLENTNNELKSELKDLYINSAVQIDVSGNRKAVVIHVPYRLRKGFRKIHVRLVRELEKKFSGKDVVLIATRRILRPPKKGSAVQRPRSRTLTAVHEAMLEDIVLPAEIVGKRVRYRIDGSKIMKVFLDPKERNNTEYKLDTFAAVYRKFSGKDVVFEYPTTEA
;
A
#
# COMPACT_ATOMS: atom_id res chain seq x y z
N MET A 1 -60.93 22.70 25.52
CA MET A 1 -62.41 22.68 25.51
C MET A 1 -62.82 21.84 24.30
N VAL A 2 -63.24 20.58 24.51
CA VAL A 2 -64.65 20.11 24.39
C VAL A 2 -65.15 20.27 22.93
N ASN A 3 -65.63 19.30 22.17
CA ASN A 3 -65.85 17.85 22.24
C ASN A 3 -66.38 17.42 20.84
N ARG A 4 -66.11 16.16 20.43
CA ARG A 4 -67.00 15.16 19.75
C ARG A 4 -67.72 15.58 18.44
N THR A 5 -67.75 14.78 17.37
CA THR A 5 -68.45 13.47 17.16
C THR A 5 -68.05 12.99 15.74
N GLY A 6 -67.99 11.72 15.31
CA GLY A 6 -68.49 10.41 15.77
C GLY A 6 -68.66 9.49 14.53
N PHE A 7 -68.87 8.18 14.77
CA PHE A 7 -69.22 7.04 13.87
C PHE A 7 -68.07 6.24 13.22
N THR A 8 -67.55 5.12 13.78
CA THR A 8 -68.06 3.69 13.93
C THR A 8 -68.12 2.91 12.60
N ALA A 9 -67.32 1.87 12.31
CA ALA A 9 -67.07 0.54 12.90
C ALA A 9 -68.07 -0.58 12.50
N ALA A 10 -67.60 -1.62 11.79
CA ALA A 10 -68.10 -3.02 11.78
C ALA A 10 -67.12 -3.93 10.99
N LYS A 11 -66.42 -4.90 11.64
CA LYS A 11 -66.71 -6.36 11.72
C LYS A 11 -66.33 -7.10 10.41
N THR A 12 -65.46 -8.11 10.37
CA THR A 12 -65.56 -9.41 11.06
C THR A 12 -64.23 -10.20 11.08
N GLU A 13 -63.97 -10.84 12.22
CA GLU A 13 -62.99 -11.90 12.46
C GLU A 13 -63.38 -13.23 11.79
N GLN A 14 -62.40 -14.05 11.42
CA GLN A 14 -62.49 -15.51 11.56
C GLN A 14 -61.14 -16.08 12.04
N ARG A 15 -61.26 -16.99 13.00
CA ARG A 15 -60.26 -17.61 13.88
C ARG A 15 -60.51 -19.10 13.81
N LEU A 16 -59.50 -19.92 13.53
CA LEU A 16 -59.44 -21.34 13.90
C LEU A 16 -57.96 -21.65 14.27
N THR A 17 -57.54 -21.79 15.55
CA THR A 17 -57.57 -22.98 16.45
C THR A 17 -57.09 -24.27 15.77
N LEU A 18 -56.16 -25.10 16.27
CA LEU A 18 -55.67 -25.46 17.62
C LEU A 18 -54.37 -26.29 17.53
N CYS A 19 -53.55 -26.24 18.59
CA CYS A 19 -52.81 -27.36 19.26
C CYS A 19 -51.74 -28.18 18.49
N SER A 20 -50.70 -28.79 19.10
CA SER A 20 -50.11 -28.85 20.45
C SER A 20 -48.99 -29.92 20.42
N GLY A 21 -47.84 -29.68 21.08
CA GLY A 21 -46.89 -30.71 21.53
C GLY A 21 -46.05 -31.39 20.42
N ALA A 22 -44.85 -31.94 20.64
CA ALA A 22 -44.10 -32.23 21.86
C ALA A 22 -42.64 -32.61 21.50
N LEU A 23 -41.72 -32.49 22.47
CA LEU A 23 -40.51 -33.33 22.71
C LEU A 23 -39.30 -33.15 21.76
N SER A 24 -38.20 -32.52 22.24
CA SER A 24 -36.95 -33.15 22.78
C SER A 24 -36.16 -33.94 21.72
N GLY A 25 -34.93 -33.59 21.33
CA GLY A 25 -33.70 -33.65 22.13
C GLY A 25 -32.79 -34.80 21.64
N PHE A 26 -31.46 -34.61 21.69
CA PHE A 26 -30.35 -35.59 21.45
C PHE A 26 -30.01 -35.94 19.97
N HIS A 27 -28.84 -35.62 19.39
CA HIS A 27 -27.40 -35.85 19.71
C HIS A 27 -26.85 -37.22 19.24
N LEU A 28 -26.02 -37.17 18.17
CA LEU A 28 -24.78 -37.96 17.90
C LEU A 28 -24.83 -39.51 17.79
N LEU A 29 -24.37 -40.07 16.65
CA LEU A 29 -23.41 -41.21 16.48
C LEU A 29 -23.42 -41.63 14.98
N VAL A 30 -22.32 -41.66 14.20
CA VAL A 30 -21.15 -42.58 14.18
C VAL A 30 -21.50 -44.09 14.21
N VAL A 31 -20.92 -44.83 13.25
CA VAL A 31 -20.58 -46.27 13.25
C VAL A 31 -21.55 -47.27 12.58
N ARG A 32 -21.00 -47.99 11.58
CA ARG A 32 -21.30 -49.36 11.08
C ARG A 32 -22.62 -49.65 10.35
N PHE A 33 -22.49 -49.95 9.06
CA PHE A 33 -22.91 -51.19 8.38
C PHE A 33 -22.20 -51.13 7.00
N CYS A 34 -21.36 -52.04 6.54
CA CYS A 34 -21.54 -53.48 6.44
C CYS A 34 -20.17 -54.14 6.20
N ALA A 35 -19.88 -55.25 6.87
CA ALA A 35 -18.73 -56.10 6.60
C ALA A 35 -19.22 -57.50 6.23
N LYS A 36 -18.78 -58.00 5.06
CA LYS A 36 -18.36 -59.40 4.74
C LYS A 36 -18.71 -59.78 3.29
N PHE A 37 -17.68 -59.97 2.44
CA PHE A 37 -17.46 -61.13 1.56
C PHE A 37 -16.17 -60.89 0.75
N VAL A 38 -15.00 -61.39 1.20
CA VAL A 38 -14.24 -62.56 0.70
C VAL A 38 -13.66 -62.41 -0.72
N ASP A 39 -12.35 -62.66 -0.75
CA ASP A 39 -11.33 -62.48 -1.79
C ASP A 39 -11.56 -63.06 -3.19
N LEU A 40 -11.05 -62.35 -4.20
CA LEU A 40 -10.52 -62.91 -5.45
C LEU A 40 -9.48 -61.97 -6.09
N ARG A 41 -8.20 -62.32 -5.89
CA ARG A 41 -7.03 -62.25 -6.79
C ARG A 41 -6.71 -60.95 -7.56
N ASN A 42 -5.57 -60.36 -7.18
CA ASN A 42 -4.53 -59.69 -7.99
C ASN A 42 -4.82 -59.44 -9.47
N VAL A 43 -4.80 -58.17 -9.89
CA VAL A 43 -4.07 -57.63 -11.08
C VAL A 43 -4.10 -56.07 -11.02
N CYS A 44 -2.93 -55.44 -11.20
CA CYS A 44 -2.65 -54.00 -11.45
C CYS A 44 -2.93 -53.02 -10.30
N TYR A 45 -1.96 -52.50 -9.53
CA TYR A 45 -0.78 -51.68 -9.86
C TYR A 45 -1.10 -50.35 -10.58
N GLU A 46 -0.65 -49.28 -9.91
CA GLU A 46 -0.45 -47.89 -10.35
C GLU A 46 -1.59 -46.84 -10.29
N ASN A 47 -1.29 -45.81 -9.49
CA ASN A 47 -1.79 -44.42 -9.53
C ASN A 47 -3.01 -44.04 -8.68
N SER A 48 -2.87 -44.18 -7.36
CA SER A 48 -3.55 -43.29 -6.41
C SER A 48 -2.66 -42.08 -6.11
N ILE A 49 -2.62 -41.11 -7.03
CA ILE A 49 -2.01 -39.80 -6.83
C ILE A 49 -3.16 -38.78 -6.74
N ASP A 50 -3.34 -38.26 -5.54
CA ASP A 50 -3.69 -36.86 -5.24
C ASP A 50 -5.01 -36.28 -5.75
N ALA A 51 -6.13 -36.88 -5.36
CA ALA A 51 -7.44 -36.19 -5.39
C ALA A 51 -7.64 -35.22 -4.20
N SER A 52 -6.67 -35.09 -3.29
CA SER A 52 -6.65 -34.14 -2.18
C SER A 52 -5.91 -32.83 -2.49
N VAL A 53 -5.24 -32.71 -3.64
CA VAL A 53 -4.44 -31.54 -4.01
C VAL A 53 -5.24 -30.48 -4.79
N LEU A 54 -6.45 -30.80 -5.25
CA LEU A 54 -7.25 -29.88 -6.07
C LEU A 54 -8.35 -29.11 -5.33
N PHE A 55 -8.51 -29.30 -4.01
CA PHE A 55 -9.46 -28.52 -3.19
C PHE A 55 -8.82 -27.56 -2.19
N PHE A 56 -7.48 -27.47 -2.15
CA PHE A 56 -6.72 -26.54 -1.30
C PHE A 56 -6.03 -25.40 -2.07
N GLY A 57 -6.53 -25.06 -3.27
CA GLY A 57 -5.86 -24.15 -4.21
C GLY A 57 -6.51 -22.78 -4.45
N VAL A 58 -7.67 -22.46 -3.85
CA VAL A 58 -8.45 -21.25 -4.24
C VAL A 58 -8.92 -20.44 -3.02
N ALA A 59 -8.08 -20.31 -2.00
CA ALA A 59 -8.37 -19.46 -0.82
C ALA A 59 -7.21 -18.53 -0.41
N LYS A 60 -6.26 -18.23 -1.31
CA LYS A 60 -5.45 -16.99 -1.17
C LYS A 60 -6.29 -15.80 -1.64
N MET A 61 -7.34 -15.47 -0.88
CA MET A 61 -8.23 -14.38 -1.22
C MET A 61 -7.55 -13.04 -0.89
N TYR A 62 -7.04 -12.38 -1.94
CA TYR A 62 -7.03 -10.93 -2.24
C TYR A 62 -6.92 -9.86 -1.13
N THR A 63 -6.46 -10.15 0.09
CA THR A 63 -6.23 -9.12 1.12
C THR A 63 -5.14 -8.14 0.71
N SER A 64 -4.13 -8.61 -0.03
CA SER A 64 -3.02 -7.80 -0.55
C SER A 64 -3.50 -6.73 -1.55
N ARG A 65 -4.56 -7.01 -2.33
CA ARG A 65 -5.14 -6.03 -3.27
C ARG A 65 -5.83 -4.87 -2.57
N LYS A 66 -6.33 -5.07 -1.34
CA LYS A 66 -6.97 -4.01 -0.56
C LYS A 66 -5.99 -2.85 -0.23
N LYS A 67 -4.68 -3.11 -0.28
CA LYS A 67 -3.63 -2.11 -0.04
C LYS A 67 -3.22 -1.33 -1.27
N ILE A 68 -3.66 -1.74 -2.46
CA ILE A 68 -3.32 -1.07 -3.71
C ILE A 68 -4.59 -0.37 -4.20
N HIS A 69 -4.56 0.96 -4.25
CA HIS A 69 -5.66 1.74 -4.79
C HIS A 69 -5.13 2.74 -5.81
N LYS A 70 -5.36 2.48 -7.09
CA LYS A 70 -4.96 3.38 -8.17
C LYS A 70 -6.03 4.43 -8.41
N ASP A 71 -5.60 5.63 -8.79
CA ASP A 71 -6.46 6.78 -9.13
C ASP A 71 -7.37 6.54 -10.38
N LYS A 72 -7.42 5.33 -10.95
CA LYS A 72 -8.18 4.96 -12.16
C LYS A 72 -8.67 3.50 -12.18
N ASP A 73 -8.65 2.79 -11.05
CA ASP A 73 -9.01 1.36 -10.97
C ASP A 73 -8.32 0.47 -12.03
N ALA A 74 -7.13 0.88 -12.48
CA ALA A 74 -6.34 0.12 -13.44
C ALA A 74 -5.79 -1.15 -12.79
N GLU A 75 -5.59 -2.19 -13.60
CA GLU A 75 -5.04 -3.45 -13.10
C GLU A 75 -3.66 -3.24 -12.45
N PRO A 76 -3.41 -3.84 -11.27
CA PRO A 76 -2.11 -3.75 -10.60
C PRO A 76 -1.04 -4.44 -11.44
N THR A 77 0.17 -3.87 -11.47
CA THR A 77 1.31 -4.52 -12.12
C THR A 77 1.86 -5.62 -11.20
N GLU A 78 2.51 -6.64 -11.76
CA GLU A 78 3.12 -7.74 -11.00
C GLU A 78 4.05 -7.23 -9.89
N PHE A 79 4.78 -6.15 -10.18
CA PHE A 79 5.66 -5.52 -9.21
C PHE A 79 4.90 -4.88 -8.05
N GLU A 80 3.77 -4.22 -8.31
CA GLU A 80 2.91 -3.65 -7.26
C GLU A 80 2.26 -4.74 -6.41
N GLU A 81 1.86 -5.87 -7.00
CA GLU A 81 1.35 -7.02 -6.24
C GLU A 81 2.42 -7.57 -5.28
N SER A 82 3.69 -7.62 -5.70
CA SER A 82 4.80 -8.05 -4.82
C SER A 82 5.00 -7.09 -3.63
N VAL A 83 4.89 -5.78 -3.85
CA VAL A 83 4.98 -4.76 -2.79
C VAL A 83 3.75 -4.82 -1.88
N GLY A 84 2.56 -5.01 -2.44
CA GLY A 84 1.32 -5.20 -1.69
C GLY A 84 1.36 -6.43 -0.78
N GLN A 85 1.92 -7.53 -1.28
CA GLN A 85 2.14 -8.74 -0.48
C GLN A 85 3.14 -8.48 0.66
N ALA A 86 4.27 -7.83 0.37
CA ALA A 86 5.25 -7.49 1.39
C ALA A 86 4.64 -6.63 2.50
N LEU A 87 3.81 -5.63 2.16
CA LEU A 87 3.11 -4.81 3.14
C LEU A 87 2.13 -5.62 4.00
N PHE A 88 1.38 -6.55 3.40
CA PHE A 88 0.46 -7.41 4.13
C PHE A 88 1.19 -8.35 5.11
N ASP A 89 2.34 -8.90 4.70
CA ASP A 89 3.15 -9.74 5.59
C ASP A 89 3.67 -8.92 6.79
N LEU A 90 4.03 -7.65 6.58
CA LEU A 90 4.48 -6.76 7.66
C LEU A 90 3.37 -6.40 8.67
N GLU A 91 2.11 -6.36 8.24
CA GLU A 91 0.97 -6.18 9.15
C GLU A 91 0.77 -7.37 10.09
N ASN A 92 1.17 -8.57 9.64
CA ASN A 92 1.01 -9.81 10.40
C ASN A 92 2.19 -10.09 11.32
N THR A 93 3.41 -9.69 10.94
CA THR A 93 4.61 -9.93 11.75
C THR A 93 4.76 -8.97 12.92
N ASN A 94 4.38 -7.70 12.76
CA ASN A 94 4.66 -6.65 13.75
C ASN A 94 3.38 -6.05 14.35
N ASN A 95 3.10 -6.36 15.62
CA ASN A 95 1.91 -5.90 16.32
C ASN A 95 1.81 -4.38 16.50
N GLU A 96 2.94 -3.66 16.58
CA GLU A 96 2.96 -2.19 16.73
C GLU A 96 2.56 -1.48 15.42
N LEU A 97 3.13 -1.91 14.29
CA LEU A 97 2.90 -1.30 12.97
C LEU A 97 1.51 -1.63 12.42
N LYS A 98 0.88 -2.68 12.94
CA LYS A 98 -0.45 -3.15 12.50
C LYS A 98 -1.53 -2.09 12.66
N SER A 99 -1.47 -1.26 13.70
CA SER A 99 -2.48 -0.22 13.93
C SER A 99 -2.40 0.88 12.87
N GLU A 100 -1.19 1.31 12.54
CA GLU A 100 -0.95 2.40 11.59
C GLU A 100 -1.04 1.92 10.14
N LEU A 101 -0.60 0.69 9.83
CA LEU A 101 -0.62 0.15 8.47
C LEU A 101 -2.01 -0.19 7.97
N LYS A 102 -2.95 -0.60 8.84
CA LYS A 102 -4.33 -1.00 8.48
C LYS A 102 -5.04 0.02 7.58
N ASP A 103 -4.91 1.30 7.92
CA ASP A 103 -5.57 2.40 7.20
C ASP A 103 -4.74 2.92 6.01
N LEU A 104 -3.48 2.50 5.92
CA LEU A 104 -2.58 2.93 4.87
C LEU A 104 -2.70 2.06 3.63
N TYR A 105 -2.67 2.72 2.48
CA TYR A 105 -2.65 2.11 1.16
C TYR A 105 -1.67 2.85 0.25
N ILE A 106 -1.26 2.19 -0.82
CA ILE A 106 -0.32 2.68 -1.83
C ILE A 106 -1.04 2.87 -3.17
N ASN A 107 -0.56 3.84 -3.96
CA ASN A 107 -1.09 4.10 -5.29
C ASN A 107 -0.39 3.23 -6.33
N SER A 108 0.93 3.27 -6.35
CA SER A 108 1.76 2.52 -7.29
C SER A 108 3.15 2.29 -6.74
N ALA A 109 3.89 1.38 -7.37
CA ALA A 109 5.29 1.12 -7.07
C ALA A 109 6.08 1.06 -8.38
N VAL A 110 7.23 1.72 -8.42
CA VAL A 110 8.08 1.82 -9.60
C VAL A 110 9.48 1.37 -9.24
N GLN A 111 10.06 0.49 -10.06
CA GLN A 111 11.46 0.14 -9.95
C GLN A 111 12.31 1.08 -10.81
N ILE A 112 13.39 1.59 -10.23
CA ILE A 112 14.32 2.51 -10.89
C ILE A 112 15.72 1.91 -10.82
N ASP A 113 16.41 1.83 -11.94
CA ASP A 113 17.81 1.43 -11.96
C ASP A 113 18.73 2.59 -11.54
N VAL A 114 19.64 2.32 -10.62
CA VAL A 114 20.65 3.24 -10.09
C VAL A 114 22.02 2.85 -10.65
N SER A 115 22.95 3.80 -10.72
CA SER A 115 24.33 3.53 -11.09
C SER A 115 24.98 2.49 -10.17
N GLY A 116 25.64 1.49 -10.75
CA GLY A 116 26.34 0.42 -10.02
C GLY A 116 25.51 -0.83 -9.76
N ASN A 117 24.66 -1.25 -10.70
CA ASN A 117 23.81 -2.47 -10.64
C ASN A 117 22.82 -2.54 -9.46
N ARG A 118 22.71 -1.46 -8.66
CA ARG A 118 21.70 -1.32 -7.61
C ARG A 118 20.37 -0.89 -8.23
N LYS A 119 19.27 -1.40 -7.69
CA LYS A 119 17.92 -0.99 -8.10
C LYS A 119 17.21 -0.34 -6.92
N ALA A 120 16.56 0.79 -7.15
CA ALA A 120 15.73 1.45 -6.16
C ALA A 120 14.26 1.07 -6.37
N VAL A 121 13.51 0.93 -5.28
CA VAL A 121 12.06 0.77 -5.28
C VAL A 121 11.44 2.05 -4.78
N VAL A 122 10.66 2.70 -5.65
CA VAL A 122 9.91 3.90 -5.31
C VAL A 122 8.46 3.54 -5.09
N ILE A 123 7.95 3.81 -3.88
CA ILE A 123 6.55 3.56 -3.54
C ILE A 123 5.82 4.90 -3.54
N HIS A 124 4.78 4.98 -4.36
CA HIS A 124 3.92 6.13 -4.47
C HIS A 124 2.79 6.07 -3.44
N VAL A 125 2.82 7.02 -2.53
CA VAL A 125 1.88 7.14 -1.40
C VAL A 125 0.85 8.23 -1.69
N PRO A 126 -0.44 8.04 -1.37
CA PRO A 126 -1.44 9.10 -1.45
C PRO A 126 -1.07 10.31 -0.57
N TYR A 127 -1.18 11.53 -1.12
CA TYR A 127 -0.84 12.76 -0.38
C TYR A 127 -1.62 12.93 0.94
N ARG A 128 -2.86 12.43 1.00
CA ARG A 128 -3.71 12.47 2.21
C ARG A 128 -3.07 11.72 3.39
N LEU A 129 -2.40 10.61 3.10
CA LEU A 129 -1.84 9.70 4.10
C LEU A 129 -0.35 9.94 4.40
N ARG A 130 0.28 10.92 3.73
CA ARG A 130 1.70 11.26 3.91
C ARG A 130 2.12 11.42 5.37
N LYS A 131 1.25 12.01 6.20
CA LYS A 131 1.54 12.21 7.63
C LYS A 131 1.68 10.89 8.41
N GLY A 132 0.89 9.88 8.06
CA GLY A 132 0.99 8.54 8.65
C GLY A 132 2.31 7.88 8.27
N PHE A 133 2.62 7.86 6.97
CA PHE A 133 3.88 7.30 6.47
C PHE A 133 5.13 7.97 7.05
N ARG A 134 5.11 9.29 7.31
CA ARG A 134 6.24 9.99 7.94
C ARG A 134 6.54 9.52 9.36
N LYS A 135 5.53 9.15 10.15
CA LYS A 135 5.73 8.64 11.53
C LYS A 135 6.42 7.28 11.54
N ILE A 136 6.03 6.41 10.60
CA ILE A 136 6.49 5.02 10.53
C ILE A 136 7.67 4.80 9.58
N HIS A 137 8.08 5.84 8.86
CA HIS A 137 9.04 5.77 7.75
C HIS A 137 10.29 4.96 8.08
N VAL A 138 10.96 5.31 9.18
CA VAL A 138 12.24 4.69 9.57
C VAL A 138 12.09 3.18 9.78
N ARG A 139 10.97 2.75 10.37
CA ARG A 139 10.70 1.34 10.65
C ARG A 139 10.28 0.61 9.38
N LEU A 140 9.37 1.20 8.59
CA LEU A 140 8.90 0.59 7.34
C LEU A 140 10.02 0.37 6.33
N VAL A 141 10.89 1.37 6.13
CA VAL A 141 11.99 1.26 5.15
C VAL A 141 12.94 0.13 5.55
N ARG A 142 13.30 0.01 6.83
CA ARG A 142 14.17 -1.09 7.31
C ARG A 142 13.56 -2.47 7.08
N GLU A 143 12.26 -2.63 7.30
CA GLU A 143 11.58 -3.91 7.08
C GLU A 143 11.41 -4.24 5.60
N LEU A 144 11.11 -3.24 4.77
CA LEU A 144 11.01 -3.43 3.33
C LEU A 144 12.37 -3.72 2.70
N GLU A 145 13.45 -3.12 3.19
CA GLU A 145 14.82 -3.41 2.72
C GLU A 145 15.27 -4.84 3.05
N LYS A 146 14.82 -5.41 4.18
CA LYS A 146 15.05 -6.83 4.48
C LYS A 146 14.36 -7.76 3.47
N LYS A 147 13.16 -7.39 3.02
CA LYS A 147 12.39 -8.17 2.03
C LYS A 147 12.94 -8.00 0.62
N PHE A 148 13.38 -6.80 0.28
CA PHE A 148 13.98 -6.45 -1.01
C PHE A 148 15.50 -6.31 -0.86
N SER A 149 16.18 -7.42 -0.58
CA SER A 149 17.63 -7.44 -0.44
C SER A 149 18.31 -6.84 -1.68
N GLY A 150 19.25 -5.92 -1.46
CA GLY A 150 20.00 -5.25 -2.53
C GLY A 150 19.22 -4.16 -3.27
N LYS A 151 18.03 -3.77 -2.78
CA LYS A 151 17.27 -2.63 -3.29
C LYS A 151 16.99 -1.61 -2.22
N ASP A 152 17.28 -0.34 -2.52
CA ASP A 152 16.94 0.77 -1.64
C ASP A 152 15.46 1.15 -1.82
N VAL A 153 14.75 1.38 -0.72
CA VAL A 153 13.32 1.74 -0.76
C VAL A 153 13.13 3.22 -0.44
N VAL A 154 12.40 3.94 -1.29
CA VAL A 154 12.08 5.37 -1.12
C VAL A 154 10.57 5.57 -1.23
N LEU A 155 10.00 6.33 -0.30
CA LEU A 155 8.57 6.68 -0.30
C LEU A 155 8.38 8.08 -0.90
N ILE A 156 7.48 8.21 -1.87
CA ILE A 156 7.16 9.50 -2.50
C ILE A 156 5.65 9.73 -2.47
N ALA A 157 5.23 10.92 -2.05
CA ALA A 157 3.82 11.28 -2.14
C ALA A 157 3.41 11.57 -3.59
N THR A 158 2.28 11.02 -4.05
CA THR A 158 1.70 11.36 -5.36
C THR A 158 1.15 12.77 -5.34
N ARG A 159 1.78 13.66 -6.09
CA ARG A 159 1.38 15.07 -6.21
C ARG A 159 0.93 15.35 -7.64
N ARG A 160 -0.19 16.03 -7.80
CA ARG A 160 -0.73 16.40 -9.12
C ARG A 160 -0.18 17.76 -9.54
N ILE A 161 0.50 17.81 -10.68
CA ILE A 161 1.01 19.05 -11.28
C ILE A 161 -0.04 19.61 -12.23
N LEU A 162 -0.43 20.87 -12.02
CA LEU A 162 -1.31 21.58 -12.94
C LEU A 162 -0.50 22.49 -13.85
N ARG A 163 -0.85 22.47 -15.14
CA ARG A 163 -0.25 23.36 -16.14
C ARG A 163 -0.57 24.82 -15.79
N PRO A 164 0.34 25.77 -16.08
CA PRO A 164 0.01 27.18 -15.99
C PRO A 164 -1.25 27.50 -16.82
N PRO A 165 -2.21 28.25 -16.26
CA PRO A 165 -3.39 28.67 -17.02
C PRO A 165 -2.99 29.52 -18.23
N LYS A 166 -3.74 29.42 -19.32
CA LYS A 166 -3.55 30.29 -20.50
C LYS A 166 -3.88 31.74 -20.14
N LYS A 167 -3.20 32.71 -20.76
CA LYS A 167 -3.51 34.14 -20.60
C LYS A 167 -5.00 34.39 -20.89
N GLY A 168 -5.71 35.06 -19.97
CA GLY A 168 -7.13 35.36 -20.10
C GLY A 168 -8.10 34.36 -19.44
N SER A 169 -7.62 33.29 -18.81
CA SER A 169 -8.49 32.40 -18.04
C SER A 169 -8.71 32.89 -16.61
N ALA A 170 -9.96 32.86 -16.15
CA ALA A 170 -10.34 33.25 -14.78
C ALA A 170 -9.93 32.20 -13.72
N VAL A 171 -9.61 30.98 -14.14
CA VAL A 171 -9.28 29.87 -13.24
C VAL A 171 -7.83 30.00 -12.76
N GLN A 172 -7.66 30.45 -11.52
CA GLN A 172 -6.35 30.52 -10.88
C GLN A 172 -5.91 29.14 -10.36
N ARG A 173 -4.70 28.73 -10.73
CA ARG A 173 -4.12 27.48 -10.20
C ARG A 173 -3.69 27.66 -8.73
N PRO A 174 -3.92 26.66 -7.86
CA PRO A 174 -3.37 26.68 -6.51
C PRO A 174 -1.84 26.57 -6.53
N ARG A 175 -1.17 27.35 -5.66
CA ARG A 175 0.31 27.39 -5.56
C ARG A 175 0.93 26.02 -5.27
N SER A 176 0.25 25.19 -4.48
CA SER A 176 0.69 23.83 -4.12
C SER A 176 0.79 22.86 -5.31
N ARG A 177 0.09 23.14 -6.43
CA ARG A 177 0.09 22.30 -7.64
C ARG A 177 0.96 22.86 -8.76
N THR A 178 1.86 23.78 -8.45
CA THR A 178 2.86 24.30 -9.39
C THR A 178 4.04 23.33 -9.52
N LEU A 179 4.70 23.32 -10.68
CA LEU A 179 5.86 22.44 -10.93
C LEU A 179 6.97 22.66 -9.90
N THR A 180 7.28 23.92 -9.59
CA THR A 180 8.34 24.28 -8.62
C THR A 180 8.01 23.78 -7.21
N ALA A 181 6.81 24.07 -6.71
CA ALA A 181 6.40 23.64 -5.37
C ALA A 181 6.33 22.11 -5.24
N VAL A 182 5.88 21.41 -6.29
CA VAL A 182 5.86 19.94 -6.29
C VAL A 182 7.27 19.37 -6.27
N HIS A 183 8.20 19.92 -7.07
CA HIS A 183 9.58 19.44 -7.11
C HIS A 183 10.33 19.67 -5.80
N GLU A 184 10.08 20.79 -5.11
CA GLU A 184 10.63 21.05 -3.78
C GLU A 184 10.12 20.07 -2.75
N ALA A 185 8.80 19.83 -2.75
CA ALA A 185 8.18 18.93 -1.80
C ALA A 185 8.48 17.44 -2.10
N MET A 186 8.83 17.09 -3.34
CA MET A 186 9.36 15.77 -3.69
C MET A 186 10.78 15.56 -3.14
N LEU A 187 11.64 16.59 -3.16
CA LEU A 187 12.97 16.49 -2.56
C LEU A 187 12.88 16.18 -1.06
N GLU A 188 11.95 16.82 -0.35
CA GLU A 188 11.71 16.55 1.08
C GLU A 188 11.25 15.12 1.34
N ASP A 189 10.39 14.56 0.48
CA ASP A 189 9.86 13.22 0.67
C ASP A 189 10.94 12.15 0.38
N ILE A 190 11.85 12.39 -0.57
CA ILE A 190 12.94 11.45 -0.93
C ILE A 190 13.97 11.32 0.20
N VAL A 191 14.31 12.43 0.86
CA VAL A 191 15.48 12.51 1.75
C VAL A 191 15.17 12.07 3.20
N LEU A 192 13.89 11.88 3.53
CA LEU A 192 13.47 11.38 4.84
C LEU A 192 14.22 10.07 5.20
N PRO A 193 14.84 9.94 6.39
CA PRO A 193 14.66 10.70 7.63
C PRO A 193 15.37 12.06 7.70
N ALA A 194 16.38 12.31 6.86
CA ALA A 194 17.20 13.51 6.99
C ALA A 194 16.46 14.77 6.54
N GLU A 195 16.73 15.86 7.24
CA GLU A 195 16.20 17.17 6.90
C GLU A 195 17.17 17.95 6.01
N ILE A 196 16.60 18.75 5.11
CA ILE A 196 17.39 19.59 4.20
C ILE A 196 17.69 20.91 4.91
N VAL A 197 18.97 21.18 5.15
CA VAL A 197 19.47 22.40 5.79
C VAL A 197 19.53 23.55 4.79
N GLY A 198 19.93 23.27 3.55
CA GLY A 198 20.13 24.30 2.54
C GLY A 198 20.09 23.76 1.12
N LYS A 199 19.84 24.67 0.17
CA LYS A 199 19.84 24.37 -1.26
C LYS A 199 20.61 25.47 -2.00
N ARG A 200 21.57 25.10 -2.83
CA ARG A 200 22.31 25.99 -3.71
C ARG A 200 22.17 25.51 -5.14
N VAL A 201 21.96 26.42 -6.09
CA VAL A 201 21.93 26.09 -7.51
C VAL A 201 23.17 26.69 -8.16
N ARG A 202 24.06 25.84 -8.66
CA ARG A 202 25.22 26.26 -9.43
C ARG A 202 24.85 26.29 -10.91
N TYR A 203 25.11 27.41 -11.54
CA TYR A 203 25.04 27.57 -12.99
C TYR A 203 26.44 27.34 -13.56
N ARG A 204 26.57 26.43 -14.51
CA ARG A 204 27.81 26.26 -15.30
C ARG A 204 27.80 27.22 -16.48
N ILE A 205 28.97 27.43 -17.07
CA ILE A 205 29.15 28.28 -18.26
C ILE A 205 28.33 27.71 -19.44
N ASP A 206 28.17 26.39 -19.49
CA ASP A 206 27.37 25.67 -20.50
C ASP A 206 25.84 25.89 -20.33
N GLY A 207 25.40 26.64 -19.31
CA GLY A 207 23.99 26.86 -18.98
C GLY A 207 23.32 25.71 -18.20
N SER A 208 24.04 24.59 -18.00
CA SER A 208 23.56 23.49 -17.16
C SER A 208 23.46 23.91 -15.69
N LYS A 209 22.42 23.41 -15.02
CA LYS A 209 22.11 23.73 -13.62
C LYS A 209 22.33 22.50 -12.77
N ILE A 210 23.15 22.64 -11.72
CA ILE A 210 23.36 21.59 -10.73
C ILE A 210 22.86 22.07 -9.40
N MET A 211 21.93 21.31 -8.82
CA MET A 211 21.39 21.59 -7.51
C MET A 211 22.21 20.88 -6.45
N LYS A 212 22.93 21.64 -5.61
CA LYS A 212 23.60 21.13 -4.42
C LYS A 212 22.64 21.24 -3.23
N VAL A 213 22.28 20.11 -2.65
CA VAL A 213 21.37 20.03 -1.50
C VAL A 213 22.17 19.61 -0.28
N PHE A 214 22.12 20.43 0.76
CA PHE A 214 22.82 20.20 2.02
C PHE A 214 21.89 19.50 3.00
N LEU A 215 22.34 18.35 3.51
CA LEU A 215 21.61 17.55 4.49
C LEU A 215 22.13 17.82 5.91
N ASP A 216 21.31 17.58 6.93
CA ASP A 216 21.75 17.68 8.32
C ASP A 216 22.84 16.62 8.62
N PRO A 217 24.03 17.02 9.13
CA PRO A 217 25.09 16.08 9.49
C PRO A 217 24.71 15.07 10.58
N LYS A 218 23.67 15.34 11.40
CA LYS A 218 23.26 14.43 12.50
C LYS A 218 22.85 13.05 12.02
N GLU A 219 22.27 12.95 10.84
CA GLU A 219 21.74 11.70 10.31
C GLU A 219 22.67 11.01 9.30
N ARG A 220 23.89 11.53 9.14
CA ARG A 220 24.86 11.08 8.14
C ARG A 220 25.03 9.56 8.09
N ASN A 221 25.14 8.91 9.25
CA ASN A 221 25.35 7.46 9.35
C ASN A 221 24.23 6.63 8.71
N ASN A 222 23.01 7.16 8.66
CA ASN A 222 21.83 6.45 8.15
C ASN A 222 21.52 6.74 6.67
N THR A 223 22.04 7.84 6.11
CA THR A 223 21.66 8.31 4.77
C THR A 223 22.81 8.29 3.78
N GLU A 224 24.07 8.21 4.23
CA GLU A 224 25.26 8.21 3.36
C GLU A 224 25.25 7.09 2.30
N TYR A 225 24.74 5.90 2.63
CA TYR A 225 24.66 4.80 1.66
C TYR A 225 23.62 4.98 0.55
N LYS A 226 22.68 5.94 0.69
CA LYS A 226 21.54 6.17 -0.23
C LYS A 226 21.67 7.41 -1.13
N LEU A 227 22.75 8.18 -1.00
CA LEU A 227 22.87 9.47 -1.69
C LEU A 227 22.77 9.35 -3.22
N ASP A 228 23.42 8.34 -3.79
CA ASP A 228 23.34 8.05 -5.24
C ASP A 228 21.91 7.70 -5.66
N THR A 229 21.23 6.93 -4.82
CA THR A 229 19.86 6.47 -5.02
C THR A 229 18.91 7.65 -5.05
N PHE A 230 19.04 8.59 -4.10
CA PHE A 230 18.25 9.82 -4.06
C PHE A 230 18.44 10.68 -5.31
N ALA A 231 19.69 10.81 -5.78
CA ALA A 231 20.00 11.58 -6.97
C ALA A 231 19.38 10.95 -8.23
N ALA A 232 19.50 9.63 -8.38
CA ALA A 232 18.93 8.89 -9.50
C ALA A 232 17.39 8.96 -9.53
N VAL A 233 16.74 8.76 -8.37
CA VAL A 233 15.28 8.85 -8.22
C VAL A 233 14.80 10.25 -8.60
N TYR A 234 15.43 11.29 -8.06
CA TYR A 234 15.04 12.67 -8.37
C TYR A 234 15.24 13.01 -9.85
N ARG A 235 16.34 12.55 -10.46
CA ARG A 235 16.63 12.76 -11.88
C ARG A 235 15.57 12.12 -12.77
N LYS A 236 15.09 10.91 -12.45
CA LYS A 236 14.04 10.21 -13.23
C LYS A 236 12.71 10.96 -13.25
N PHE A 237 12.27 11.51 -12.11
CA PHE A 237 10.98 12.21 -12.04
C PHE A 237 11.04 13.66 -12.49
N SER A 238 12.12 14.37 -12.14
CA SER A 238 12.21 15.81 -12.35
C SER A 238 13.02 16.22 -13.59
N GLY A 239 13.89 15.34 -14.09
CA GLY A 239 14.85 15.64 -15.14
C GLY A 239 15.96 16.61 -14.72
N LYS A 240 16.08 16.93 -13.42
CA LYS A 240 17.08 17.85 -12.88
C LYS A 240 18.21 17.07 -12.20
N ASP A 241 19.43 17.54 -12.39
CA ASP A 241 20.59 16.96 -11.73
C ASP A 241 20.78 17.55 -10.32
N VAL A 242 20.84 16.66 -9.34
CA VAL A 242 21.02 16.99 -7.92
C VAL A 242 22.24 16.26 -7.38
N VAL A 243 23.00 16.95 -6.54
CA VAL A 243 24.10 16.41 -5.76
C VAL A 243 23.79 16.67 -4.29
N PHE A 244 23.83 15.61 -3.48
CA PHE A 244 23.62 15.71 -2.04
C PHE A 244 24.98 15.77 -1.33
N GLU A 245 25.15 16.76 -0.45
CA GLU A 245 26.38 16.98 0.29
C GLU A 245 26.04 17.23 1.77
N TYR A 246 26.94 16.91 2.68
CA TYR A 246 26.86 17.38 4.06
C TYR A 246 27.64 18.69 4.19
N PRO A 247 27.13 19.69 4.91
CA PRO A 247 27.93 20.87 5.20
C PRO A 247 29.12 20.41 6.04
N THR A 248 30.33 20.68 5.56
CA THR A 248 31.51 20.63 6.40
C THR A 248 31.38 21.79 7.39
N THR A 249 31.26 21.51 8.68
CA THR A 249 31.47 22.52 9.71
C THR A 249 32.89 23.05 9.52
N GLU A 250 32.99 24.23 8.90
CA GLU A 250 34.19 25.05 8.99
C GLU A 250 34.32 25.40 10.48
N ALA A 251 35.33 24.82 11.12
CA ALA A 251 35.73 25.09 12.49
C ALA A 251 36.29 26.51 12.63
#